data_AF-A0A4Y5YZQ8-F1
#
_entry.id   AF-A0A4Y5YZQ8-F1
#
_cell.length_a   1.000
_cell.length_b   1.000
_cell.length_c   1.000
_cell.angle_alpha   90.00
_cell.angle_beta   90.00
_cell.angle_gamma   90.00
#
_symmetry.space_group_name_H-M   'P 1'
#
loop_
_entity.id
_entity.type
_entity.pdbx_description
1 polymer ?
#
loop_
_entity_poly.entity_id
_entity_poly.type
_entity_poly.pdbx_seq_one_letter_code
_entity_poly.pdbx_strand_id
1 'polypeptide(L)'
;MIVAAAIAWSLSDLTWPSVLLWFAACLPVVVAVFAAVPQIMFKPWERTLHLTPDGWSTTIGRKSGSMSWKVIRSVATTPDGLLIVGVSGNAMIVPGRAFDGEAHREAIMADVRRWYSAARAQ
;
A
#
# COMPACT_ATOMS: atom_id res chain seq x y z
N MET A 1 -18.73 29.96 -17.35
CA MET A 1 -18.61 31.22 -18.10
C MET A 1 -17.54 32.16 -17.55
N ILE A 2 -17.45 32.38 -16.23
CA ILE A 2 -16.44 33.30 -15.62
C ILE A 2 -14.99 32.79 -15.81
N VAL A 3 -14.75 31.49 -15.65
CA VAL A 3 -13.40 30.89 -15.81
C VAL A 3 -12.90 30.99 -17.27
N ALA A 4 -13.77 30.80 -18.26
CA ALA A 4 -13.41 30.87 -19.67
C ALA A 4 -13.09 32.30 -20.13
N ALA A 5 -13.82 33.30 -19.62
CA ALA A 5 -13.55 34.72 -19.90
C ALA A 5 -12.24 35.20 -19.24
N ALA A 6 -11.92 34.73 -18.04
CA ALA A 6 -10.66 35.05 -17.36
C ALA A 6 -9.43 34.44 -18.07
N ILE A 7 -9.57 33.22 -18.61
CA ILE A 7 -8.51 32.57 -19.40
C ILE A 7 -8.32 33.27 -20.75
N ALA A 8 -9.41 33.66 -21.41
CA ALA A 8 -9.36 34.37 -22.70
C ALA A 8 -8.72 35.77 -22.59
N TRP A 9 -8.99 36.51 -21.52
CA TRP A 9 -8.38 37.83 -21.27
C TRP A 9 -6.90 37.73 -20.86
N SER A 10 -6.52 36.66 -20.15
CA SER A 10 -5.11 36.37 -19.80
C SER A 10 -4.24 36.02 -21.02
N LEU A 11 -4.84 35.49 -22.09
CA LEU A 11 -4.15 35.12 -23.34
C LEU A 11 -3.95 36.31 -24.30
N SER A 12 -4.74 37.39 -24.17
CA SER A 12 -4.64 38.57 -25.04
C SER A 12 -3.50 39.53 -24.69
N ASP A 13 -2.98 39.49 -23.46
CA ASP A 13 -1.85 40.32 -22.96
C ASP A 13 -0.63 39.48 -22.57
N LEU A 14 -0.27 38.52 -23.45
CA LEU A 14 0.83 37.59 -23.22
C LEU A 14 2.19 38.28 -23.46
N THR A 15 2.62 39.05 -22.47
CA THR A 15 3.95 39.65 -22.42
C THR A 15 4.87 38.79 -21.55
N TRP A 16 6.17 38.78 -21.83
CA TRP A 16 7.13 38.02 -21.01
C TRP A 16 7.03 38.28 -19.49
N PRO A 17 6.79 39.52 -19.02
CA PRO A 17 6.59 39.79 -17.59
C PRO A 17 5.32 39.13 -17.02
N SER A 18 4.20 39.11 -17.78
CA SER A 18 2.96 38.48 -17.30
C SER A 18 3.12 36.95 -17.21
N VAL A 19 3.88 36.34 -18.13
CA VAL A 19 4.23 34.92 -18.07
C VAL A 19 5.09 34.59 -16.84
N LEU A 20 6.10 35.41 -16.53
CA LEU A 20 6.96 35.21 -15.36
C LEU A 20 6.20 35.36 -14.05
N LEU A 21 5.30 36.36 -13.95
CA LEU A 21 4.41 36.55 -12.80
C LEU A 21 3.47 35.35 -12.61
N TRP A 22 2.85 34.87 -13.68
CA TRP A 22 2.02 33.67 -13.64
C TRP A 22 2.80 32.43 -13.21
N PHE A 23 4.00 32.24 -13.76
CA PHE A 23 4.85 31.12 -13.38
C PHE A 23 5.27 31.19 -11.91
N ALA A 24 5.70 32.37 -11.43
CA ALA A 24 6.07 32.58 -10.03
C ALA A 24 4.90 32.38 -9.07
N ALA A 25 3.66 32.67 -9.49
CA ALA A 25 2.46 32.44 -8.70
C ALA A 25 1.97 30.98 -8.75
N CYS A 26 2.00 30.33 -9.92
CA CYS A 26 1.51 28.96 -10.08
C CYS A 26 2.47 27.90 -9.53
N LEU A 27 3.79 28.09 -9.67
CA LEU A 27 4.79 27.13 -9.21
C LEU A 27 4.63 26.75 -7.72
N PRO A 28 4.52 27.69 -6.76
CA PRO A 28 4.35 27.33 -5.34
C PRO A 28 3.01 26.62 -5.09
N VAL A 29 1.95 26.96 -5.82
CA VAL A 29 0.65 26.28 -5.71
C VAL A 29 0.75 24.84 -6.17
N VAL A 30 1.41 24.60 -7.31
CA VAL A 30 1.66 23.24 -7.81
C VAL A 30 2.50 22.46 -6.79
N VAL A 31 3.62 23.02 -6.33
CA VAL A 31 4.47 22.37 -5.31
C VAL A 31 3.69 22.04 -4.04
N ALA A 32 2.87 22.97 -3.55
CA ALA A 32 2.05 22.75 -2.36
C ALA A 32 1.01 21.64 -2.57
N VAL A 33 0.35 21.59 -3.73
CA VAL A 33 -0.61 20.51 -4.05
C VAL A 33 0.11 19.17 -4.14
N PHE A 34 1.23 19.10 -4.83
CA PHE A 34 2.02 17.86 -4.94
C PHE A 34 2.56 17.38 -3.59
N ALA A 35 2.87 18.30 -2.66
CA ALA A 35 3.27 17.95 -1.30
C ALA A 35 2.08 17.52 -0.43
N ALA A 36 0.92 18.17 -0.57
CA ALA A 36 -0.26 17.92 0.24
C ALA A 36 -1.01 16.64 -0.16
N VAL A 37 -1.09 16.32 -1.46
CA VAL A 37 -1.86 15.17 -1.97
C VAL A 37 -1.39 13.84 -1.34
N PRO A 38 -0.09 13.50 -1.27
CA PRO A 38 0.37 12.28 -0.61
C PRO A 38 0.01 12.24 0.88
N GLN A 39 0.07 13.38 1.58
CA GLN A 39 -0.27 13.48 3.00
C GLN A 39 -1.76 13.23 3.24
N ILE A 40 -2.63 13.74 2.37
CA ILE A 40 -4.08 13.53 2.43
C ILE A 40 -4.44 12.09 2.02
N MET A 41 -3.73 11.53 1.05
CA MET A 41 -3.92 10.15 0.60
C MET A 41 -3.35 9.12 1.58
N PHE A 42 -2.53 9.56 2.56
CA PHE A 42 -2.05 8.68 3.60
C PHE A 42 -3.22 8.13 4.40
N LYS A 43 -3.27 6.81 4.46
CA LYS A 43 -4.38 6.04 5.01
C LYS A 43 -3.87 5.36 6.28
N PRO A 44 -4.00 5.99 7.47
CA PRO A 44 -3.42 5.50 8.73
C PRO A 44 -4.21 4.31 9.31
N TRP A 45 -4.81 3.48 8.46
CA TRP A 45 -5.59 2.35 8.92
C TRP A 45 -4.66 1.29 9.50
N GLU A 46 -4.97 0.87 10.71
CA GLU A 46 -4.37 -0.30 11.32
C GLU A 46 -4.55 -1.51 10.39
N ARG A 47 -3.47 -2.26 10.20
CA ARG A 47 -3.44 -3.48 9.40
C ARG A 47 -3.25 -4.64 10.36
N THR A 48 -4.29 -5.43 10.54
CA THR A 48 -4.20 -6.66 11.35
C THR A 48 -4.07 -7.86 10.44
N LEU A 49 -3.25 -8.83 10.85
CA LEU A 49 -3.09 -10.10 10.19
C LEU A 49 -3.28 -11.19 11.24
N HIS A 50 -4.22 -12.09 11.00
CA HIS A 50 -4.46 -13.26 11.80
C HIS A 50 -4.05 -14.49 11.00
N LEU A 51 -3.15 -15.28 11.57
CA LEU A 51 -2.69 -16.55 11.02
C LEU A 51 -3.29 -17.66 11.87
N THR A 52 -4.00 -18.59 11.24
CA THR A 52 -4.67 -19.71 11.93
C THR A 52 -4.34 -21.02 11.21
N PRO A 53 -4.66 -22.19 11.81
CA PRO A 53 -4.46 -23.47 11.15
C PRO A 53 -5.22 -23.64 9.82
N ASP A 54 -6.29 -22.89 9.59
CA ASP A 54 -7.11 -23.00 8.38
C ASP A 54 -6.62 -22.10 7.23
N GLY A 55 -5.94 -21.00 7.56
CA GLY A 55 -5.49 -20.00 6.60
C GLY A 55 -4.99 -18.73 7.26
N TRP A 56 -5.08 -17.63 6.50
CA TRP A 56 -4.84 -16.29 7.01
C TRP A 56 -6.04 -15.40 6.74
N SER A 57 -6.20 -14.37 7.57
CA SER A 57 -7.14 -13.28 7.34
C SER A 57 -6.49 -11.95 7.69
N THR A 58 -6.80 -10.91 6.92
CA THR A 58 -6.29 -9.56 7.14
C THR A 58 -7.42 -8.57 7.15
N THR A 59 -7.28 -7.53 7.97
CA THR A 59 -8.18 -6.37 7.98
C THR A 59 -7.35 -5.10 7.81
N ILE A 60 -7.77 -4.24 6.87
CA ILE A 60 -7.19 -2.93 6.59
C ILE A 60 -8.34 -1.92 6.60
N GLY A 61 -8.54 -1.27 7.74
CA GLY A 61 -9.70 -0.41 7.97
C GLY A 61 -11.01 -1.18 7.81
N ARG A 62 -11.85 -0.80 6.84
CA ARG A 62 -13.14 -1.48 6.57
C ARG A 62 -13.05 -2.64 5.57
N LYS A 63 -11.86 -2.89 5.02
CA LYS A 63 -11.65 -3.98 4.05
C LYS A 63 -11.06 -5.18 4.78
N SER A 64 -11.63 -6.36 4.54
CA SER A 64 -11.07 -7.63 4.99
C SER A 64 -10.80 -8.55 3.81
N GLY A 65 -9.88 -9.47 4.00
CA GLY A 65 -9.57 -10.54 3.05
C GLY A 65 -9.10 -11.78 3.80
N SER A 66 -9.38 -12.95 3.26
CA SER A 66 -8.91 -14.21 3.84
C SER A 66 -8.56 -15.22 2.75
N MET A 67 -7.72 -16.17 3.11
CA MET A 67 -7.28 -17.21 2.20
C MET A 67 -6.91 -18.48 2.96
N SER A 68 -7.41 -19.63 2.49
CA SER A 68 -7.05 -20.92 3.06
C SER A 68 -5.66 -21.36 2.62
N TRP A 69 -4.95 -22.11 3.47
CA TRP A 69 -3.67 -22.73 3.11
C TRP A 69 -3.76 -23.64 1.88
N LYS A 70 -4.93 -24.22 1.59
CA LYS A 70 -5.17 -25.08 0.42
C LYS A 70 -4.94 -24.35 -0.91
N VAL A 71 -5.19 -23.04 -0.96
CA VAL A 71 -5.02 -22.19 -2.16
C VAL A 71 -3.74 -21.36 -2.13
N ILE A 72 -2.84 -21.60 -1.16
CA ILE A 72 -1.50 -21.03 -1.10
C ILE A 72 -0.54 -21.93 -1.88
N ARG A 73 0.15 -21.38 -2.89
CA ARG A 73 1.13 -22.09 -3.71
C ARG A 73 2.45 -22.30 -2.97
N SER A 74 2.91 -21.31 -2.21
CA SER A 74 4.19 -21.38 -1.52
C SER A 74 4.27 -20.39 -0.37
N VAL A 75 5.07 -20.75 0.64
CA VAL A 75 5.45 -19.88 1.74
C VAL A 75 6.98 -19.82 1.80
N ALA A 76 7.55 -18.63 1.86
CA ALA A 76 8.99 -18.43 1.90
C ALA A 76 9.39 -17.42 2.99
N THR A 77 10.51 -17.70 3.64
CA THR A 77 11.16 -16.75 4.55
C THR A 77 12.12 -15.90 3.73
N THR A 78 12.09 -14.59 3.96
CA THR A 78 13.00 -13.61 3.38
C THR A 78 13.74 -12.88 4.49
N PRO A 79 14.87 -12.22 4.22
CA PRO A 79 15.55 -11.36 5.21
C PRO A 79 14.60 -10.30 5.79
N ASP A 80 13.66 -9.81 4.97
CA ASP A 80 12.74 -8.74 5.33
C ASP A 80 11.41 -9.23 5.94
N GLY A 81 11.20 -10.53 6.10
CA GLY A 81 9.98 -11.10 6.69
C GLY A 81 9.46 -12.38 6.02
N LEU A 82 8.14 -12.51 5.91
CA LEU A 82 7.45 -13.70 5.41
C LEU A 82 6.70 -13.39 4.10
N LEU A 83 6.90 -14.23 3.09
CA LEU A 83 6.22 -14.16 1.81
C LEU A 83 5.24 -15.33 1.67
N ILE A 84 3.97 -15.03 1.41
CA ILE A 84 2.90 -16.00 1.18
C ILE A 84 2.35 -15.78 -0.22
N VAL A 85 2.48 -16.77 -1.11
CA VAL A 85 2.07 -16.66 -2.52
C VAL A 85 0.87 -17.57 -2.79
N GLY A 86 -0.22 -16.98 -3.27
CA GLY A 86 -1.43 -17.70 -3.69
C GLY A 86 -1.28 -18.36 -5.06
N VAL A 87 -2.16 -19.32 -5.37
CA VAL A 87 -2.17 -20.01 -6.67
C VAL A 87 -2.44 -19.08 -7.86
N SER A 88 -3.13 -17.96 -7.64
CA SER A 88 -3.40 -16.94 -8.66
C SER A 88 -2.20 -16.05 -8.99
N GLY A 89 -1.09 -16.18 -8.26
CA GLY A 89 0.09 -15.31 -8.38
C GLY A 89 0.07 -14.09 -7.47
N ASN A 90 -1.05 -13.80 -6.78
CA ASN A 90 -1.09 -12.77 -5.75
C ASN A 90 -0.21 -13.16 -4.55
N ALA A 91 0.54 -12.20 -4.02
CA ALA A 91 1.42 -12.42 -2.87
C ALA A 91 1.10 -11.46 -1.72
N MET A 92 1.17 -11.99 -0.50
CA MET A 92 1.15 -11.22 0.74
C MET A 92 2.56 -11.20 1.33
N ILE A 93 3.03 -10.00 1.64
CA ILE A 93 4.32 -9.76 2.29
C ILE A 93 4.05 -9.30 3.70
N VAL A 94 4.52 -10.08 4.68
CA VAL A 94 4.49 -9.73 6.09
C VAL A 94 5.89 -9.21 6.46
N PRO A 95 6.06 -7.90 6.67
CA PRO A 95 7.38 -7.32 6.91
C PRO A 95 7.89 -7.66 8.32
N GLY A 96 9.21 -7.61 8.51
CA GLY A 96 9.87 -7.88 9.80
C GLY A 96 9.31 -7.06 10.97
N ARG A 97 8.93 -5.80 10.71
CA ARG A 97 8.31 -4.91 11.72
C ARG A 97 6.92 -5.36 12.20
N ALA A 98 6.30 -6.35 11.57
CA ALA A 98 5.01 -6.90 12.00
C ALA A 98 5.18 -7.97 13.10
N PHE A 99 6.41 -8.36 13.41
CA PHE A 99 6.74 -9.27 14.50
C PHE A 99 7.30 -8.47 15.68
N ASP A 100 6.97 -8.87 16.90
CA ASP A 100 7.48 -8.20 18.12
C ASP A 100 9.00 -8.39 18.32
N GLY A 101 9.58 -9.38 17.65
CA GLY A 101 11.00 -9.69 17.70
C GLY A 101 11.33 -10.99 16.95
N GLU A 102 12.61 -11.36 16.97
CA GLU A 102 13.11 -12.49 16.18
C GLU A 102 12.55 -13.84 16.67
N ALA A 103 12.46 -14.05 17.98
CA ALA A 103 11.87 -15.26 18.55
C ALA A 103 10.37 -15.40 18.19
N HIS A 104 9.62 -14.29 18.19
CA HIS A 104 8.22 -14.26 17.76
C HIS A 104 8.15 -14.65 16.27
N ARG A 105 9.01 -14.05 15.44
CA ARG A 105 9.09 -14.33 14.00
C ARG A 105 9.34 -15.82 13.74
N GLU A 106 10.31 -16.42 14.41
CA GLU A 106 10.64 -17.84 14.25
C GLU A 106 9.49 -18.75 14.68
N ALA A 107 8.83 -18.46 15.80
CA ALA A 107 7.67 -19.22 16.29
C ALA A 107 6.52 -19.19 15.27
N ILE A 108 6.15 -18.01 14.77
CA ILE A 108 5.12 -17.88 13.73
C ILE A 108 5.53 -18.63 12.46
N MET A 109 6.80 -18.55 12.04
CA MET A 109 7.25 -19.24 10.84
C MET A 109 7.18 -20.76 10.99
N ALA A 110 7.51 -21.29 12.17
CA ALA A 110 7.38 -22.71 12.46
C ALA A 110 5.91 -23.15 12.38
N ASP A 111 5.00 -22.37 12.97
CA ASP A 111 3.56 -22.63 12.95
C ASP A 111 2.98 -22.59 11.53
N VAL A 112 3.28 -21.53 10.76
CA VAL A 112 2.82 -21.39 9.37
C VAL A 112 3.33 -22.53 8.50
N ARG A 113 4.59 -22.93 8.65
CA ARG A 113 5.15 -24.07 7.90
C ARG A 113 4.42 -25.36 8.25
N ARG A 114 4.14 -25.59 9.54
CA ARG A 114 3.40 -26.77 10.02
C ARG A 114 1.98 -26.81 9.46
N TRP A 115 1.25 -25.69 9.49
CA TRP A 115 -0.10 -25.60 8.94
C TRP A 115 -0.13 -25.77 7.43
N TYR A 116 0.83 -25.13 6.74
CA TYR A 116 0.96 -25.24 5.29
C TYR A 116 1.27 -26.67 4.84
N SER A 117 2.19 -27.37 5.51
CA SER A 117 2.50 -28.76 5.19
C SER A 117 1.32 -29.70 5.49
N ALA A 118 0.62 -29.49 6.60
CA ALA A 118 -0.57 -30.27 6.95
C ALA A 118 -1.69 -30.12 5.91
N ALA A 119 -1.93 -28.90 5.41
CA ALA A 119 -2.93 -28.64 4.39
C ALA A 119 -2.60 -29.26 3.01
N ARG A 120 -1.34 -29.61 2.77
CA ARG A 120 -0.86 -30.26 1.53
C ARG A 120 -0.89 -31.78 1.59
N ALA A 121 -0.96 -32.35 2.79
CA ALA A 121 -1.07 -33.79 3.00
C ALA A 121 -2.53 -34.31 2.89
N GLN A 122 -3.51 -33.41 2.79
CA GLN A 122 -4.93 -33.69 2.60
C GLN A 122 -5.31 -33.60 1.12
#